data_AF-A0A7G9W5V1-F1
#
_entry.id   AF-A0A7G9W5V1-F1
#
_cell.length_a   1.000
_cell.length_b   1.000
_cell.length_c   1.000
_cell.angle_alpha   90.00
_cell.angle_beta   90.00
_cell.angle_gamma   90.00
#
_symmetry.space_group_name_H-M   'P 1'
#
loop_
_entity.id
_entity.type
_entity.pdbx_description
1 polymer ?
#
loop_
_entity_poly.entity_id
_entity_poly.type
_entity_poly.pdbx_seq_one_letter_code
_entity_poly.pdbx_strand_id
1 'polypeptide(L)' 'MLVRLTYTYQWKVKKHPKKGYQIIHRCMGCGEEKVNIIAEDTLQGDSMDAILKLASL' A
#
# COMPACT_ATOMS: atom_id res chain seq x y z
N MET A 1 -6.90 -28.78 -4.92
CA MET A 1 -6.94 -27.54 -5.72
C MET A 1 -6.27 -26.45 -4.91
N LEU A 2 -4.94 -26.34 -5.03
CA LEU A 2 -4.16 -25.33 -4.32
C LEU A 2 -4.15 -24.06 -5.17
N VAL A 3 -4.98 -23.08 -4.82
CA VAL A 3 -4.90 -21.75 -5.43
C VAL A 3 -3.62 -21.12 -4.90
N ARG A 4 -2.56 -21.16 -5.71
CA ARG A 4 -1.36 -20.35 -5.49
C ARG A 4 -1.81 -18.89 -5.41
N LEU A 5 -1.86 -18.32 -4.20
CA LEU A 5 -1.95 -16.89 -3.97
C LEU A 5 -0.60 -16.26 -4.36
N THR A 6 -0.22 -16.35 -5.63
CA THR A 6 0.97 -15.66 -6.14
C THR A 6 0.56 -14.21 -6.42
N TYR A 7 0.68 -13.38 -5.38
CA TYR A 7 0.86 -11.92 -5.42
C TYR A 7 0.41 -11.23 -6.72
N THR A 8 -0.91 -11.09 -6.90
CA THR A 8 -1.51 -10.39 -8.04
C THR A 8 -1.52 -8.87 -7.85
N TYR A 9 -0.66 -8.32 -7.00
CA TYR A 9 -0.75 -6.93 -6.57
C TYR A 9 0.61 -6.26 -6.51
N GLN A 10 0.68 -5.01 -6.97
CA GLN A 10 1.85 -4.14 -6.86
C GLN A 10 1.52 -3.00 -5.88
N TRP A 11 2.40 -2.80 -4.90
CA TRP A 11 2.28 -1.72 -3.93
C TRP A 11 3.36 -0.66 -4.19
N LYS A 12 2.99 0.62 -4.05
CA LYS A 12 3.94 1.74 -4.11
C LYS A 12 3.57 2.79 -3.07
N VAL A 13 4.56 3.33 -2.38
CA VAL A 13 4.36 4.47 -1.48
C VAL A 13 4.70 5.75 -2.24
N LYS A 14 3.82 6.75 -2.17
CA LYS A 14 4.00 8.05 -2.83
C LYS A 14 3.72 9.18 -1.85
N LYS A 15 4.57 10.21 -1.84
CA LYS A 15 4.32 11.44 -1.08
C LYS A 15 3.39 12.37 -1.87
N HIS A 16 2.33 12.86 -1.23
CA HIS A 16 1.41 13.84 -1.79
C HIS A 16 1.48 15.16 -1.00
N PRO A 17 1.64 16.33 -1.65
CA PRO A 17 1.97 17.59 -0.98
C PRO A 17 0.92 18.05 0.04
N LYS A 18 -0.35 17.71 -0.17
CA LYS A 18 -1.47 18.08 0.75
C LYS A 18 -1.94 16.96 1.67
N LYS A 19 -1.57 15.71 1.38
CA LYS A 19 -2.19 14.52 2.01
C LYS A 19 -1.18 13.66 2.77
N GLY A 20 0.09 14.06 2.84
CA GLY A 20 1.14 13.24 3.40
C GLY A 20 1.47 12.05 2.51
N TYR A 21 2.00 10.99 3.11
CA TYR A 21 2.30 9.77 2.38
C TYR A 21 1.03 8.97 2.06
N GLN A 22 1.05 8.26 0.94
CA GLN A 22 -0.05 7.43 0.48
C GLN A 22 0.49 6.08 0.03
N ILE A 23 -0.25 5.02 0.32
CA ILE A 23 -0.03 3.70 -0.27
C ILE A 23 -0.97 3.53 -1.45
N ILE A 24 -0.41 3.10 -2.58
CA ILE A 24 -1.15 2.83 -3.79
C ILE A 24 -1.04 1.33 -4.07
N HIS A 25 -2.20 0.71 -4.22
CA HIS A 25 -2.38 -0.71 -4.48
C HIS A 25 -2.87 -0.91 -5.90
N ARG A 26 -2.13 -1.65 -6.72
CA ARG A 26 -2.53 -1.97 -8.10
C ARG A 26 -2.75 -3.47 -8.23
N CYS A 27 -3.93 -3.88 -8.68
CA CYS A 27 -4.17 -5.24 -9.11
C CYS A 27 -3.49 -5.50 -10.46
N MET A 28 -2.57 -6.46 -10.51
CA MET A 28 -1.92 -6.92 -11.72
C MET A 28 -2.82 -7.82 -12.58
N GLY A 29 -3.93 -8.34 -12.01
CA GLY A 29 -4.93 -9.11 -12.75
C GLY A 29 -5.93 -8.23 -13.49
N CYS A 30 -6.61 -7.31 -12.79
CA CYS A 30 -7.65 -6.45 -13.39
C CYS A 30 -7.18 -5.02 -13.69
N GLY A 31 -6.02 -4.59 -13.21
CA GLY A 31 -5.46 -3.26 -13.44
C GLY A 31 -5.94 -2.16 -12.48
N GLU A 32 -6.94 -2.43 -11.63
CA GLU A 32 -7.52 -1.43 -10.72
C GLU A 32 -6.49 -0.88 -9.72
N GLU A 33 -6.49 0.44 -9.52
CA GLU A 33 -5.66 1.13 -8.53
C GLU A 33 -6.53 1.68 -7.37
N LYS A 34 -6.10 1.43 -6.14
CA LYS A 34 -6.68 2.02 -4.91
C LYS A 34 -5.62 2.81 -4.16
N VAL A 35 -6.01 3.94 -3.59
CA VAL A 35 -5.09 4.85 -2.89
C VAL A 35 -5.59 5.11 -1.47
N ASN A 36 -4.75 4.81 -0.48
CA ASN A 36 -5.01 5.09 0.93
C ASN A 36 -3.99 6.09 1.46
N ILE A 37 -4.44 7.03 2.28
CA ILE A 37 -3.56 7.96 2.99
C ILE A 37 -2.95 7.24 4.19
N ILE A 38 -1.66 7.44 4.43
CA ILE A 38 -0.95 6.96 5.62
C ILE A 38 -1.12 8.02 6.72
N ALA A 39 -1.61 7.60 7.88
CA ALA A 39 -1.84 8.50 9.01
C ALA A 39 -0.52 8.74 9.78
N GLU A 40 0.05 9.94 9.70
CA GLU A 40 1.37 10.25 10.30
C GLU A 40 1.30 11.13 11.57
N ASP A 41 0.19 11.86 11.79
CA ASP A 41 0.05 12.84 12.88
C ASP A 41 -1.20 12.56 13.75
N THR A 42 -1.36 11.31 14.18
CA THR A 42 -2.50 10.91 15.03
C THR A 42 -2.02 10.03 16.17
N LEU A 43 -2.80 9.97 17.27
CA LEU A 43 -2.52 9.10 18.42
C LEU A 43 -2.35 7.62 18.00
N GLN A 44 -2.96 7.24 16.88
CA GLN A 44 -2.86 5.90 16.28
C GLN A 44 -2.39 6.00 14.83
N GLY A 45 -1.23 6.63 14.63
CA GLY A 45 -0.58 6.70 13.32
C GLY A 45 -0.20 5.32 12.78
N ASP A 46 -0.20 5.19 11.46
CA ASP A 46 0.24 3.99 10.76
C ASP A 46 1.77 3.83 10.87
N SER A 47 2.26 2.60 11.06
CA SER A 47 3.70 2.33 11.08
C SER A 47 4.27 2.27 9.66
N MET A 48 5.06 3.27 9.29
CA MET A 48 5.75 3.31 7.99
C MET A 48 6.66 2.08 7.79
N ASP A 49 7.36 1.63 8.83
CA ASP A 49 8.20 0.43 8.76
C ASP A 49 7.40 -0.84 8.44
N ALA A 50 6.23 -1.01 9.07
CA ALA A 50 5.35 -2.13 8.78
C ALA A 50 4.82 -2.06 7.33
N ILE A 51 4.47 -0.87 6.87
CA ILE A 51 4.01 -0.63 5.50
C ILE A 51 5.10 -0.97 4.48
N LEU A 52 6.33 -0.51 4.70
CA LEU A 52 7.46 -0.78 3.80
C LEU A 52 7.83 -2.27 3.77
N LYS A 53 7.72 -2.98 4.90
CA LYS A 53 7.91 -4.44 4.95
C LYS A 53 6.87 -5.20 4.13
N LEU A 54 5.63 -4.72 4.09
CA LEU A 54 4.58 -5.32 3.25
C LEU A 54 4.80 -5.03 1.76
N ALA A 55 5.45 -3.91 1.42
CA ALA A 55 5.72 -3.53 0.05
C ALA A 55 6.97 -4.20 -0.57
N SER A 56 7.85 -4.79 0.26
CA SER A 56 9.08 -5.45 -0.19
C SER A 56 8.98 -6.99 -0.34
N LEU A 57 7.80 -7.56 -0.09
CA LEU A 57 7.46 -8.99 -0.27
C LEU A 57 6.72 -9.24 -1.58
#